data_AF-H2YHN4-F1
#
_entry.id   AF-H2YHN4-F1
#
_cell.length_a   1.000
_cell.length_b   1.000
_cell.length_c   1.000
_cell.angle_alpha   90.00
_cell.angle_beta   90.00
_cell.angle_gamma   90.00
#
_symmetry.space_group_name_H-M   'P 1'
#
loop_
_entity.id
_entity.type
_entity.pdbx_description
1 polymer ?
#
loop_
_entity_poly.entity_id
_entity_poly.type
_entity_poly.pdbx_seq_one_letter_code
_entity_poly.pdbx_strand_id
1 'polypeptide(L)'
;MIERARAKRAWERTLPPLSDVTQLDKRKKMMDEMETREWSIREIEIEKLQEARLEVLKTLLIQREAKQQELNDKRLDKLWSKKQKAKEEKIQKIRKEHIKTIRKLTVKREKVEGKLERRDLVNEYSNFGSQAHAPTSRIGVFLDRGSEQYVVKSRYLSTFHGLLELESSLPSFVTQPRYKPPKKPTSAKQGFVKRKERKTKELAEMHQTIKEAKERGKEPPKPLRFLQKVEKPIPRPPTPTVDVPPPETEQAELAAILLQKVIRGRAVQNKMYEGKEKRLELIQEIRSTHALQTAQQQMKRQEKQQVITLQRQRRLHQDKESYVDGALSQIEGESIADMLDFLSKELIRLEEERRIHAFSMLAERRRRIREAEESGRRQVEERRRREEDEIFKQLIKVHQSTVDTYLEDIIMSAVDNTADEQARQEIREYADKINDVAYDLEERRTLLQSEEIVSELVHSFLLPEVLKVDSRQKVKLEQRKHLLAAHRILHATTEPIINETSTSHNEQS
;
A
#
# COMPACT_ATOMS: atom_id res chain seq x y z
N MET A 1 68.52 44.17 -1.95
CA MET A 1 69.74 44.03 -1.11
C MET A 1 70.88 44.98 -1.51
N ILE A 2 71.30 45.02 -2.78
CA ILE A 2 72.45 45.85 -3.21
C ILE A 2 72.16 47.36 -3.09
N GLU A 3 70.98 47.81 -3.49
CA GLU A 3 70.56 49.22 -3.36
C GLU A 3 70.42 49.64 -1.90
N ARG A 4 69.92 48.74 -1.04
CA ARG A 4 69.84 48.93 0.42
C ARG A 4 71.22 49.13 1.04
N ALA A 5 72.21 48.32 0.64
CA ALA A 5 73.59 48.47 1.11
C ALA A 5 74.24 49.77 0.60
N ARG A 6 73.92 50.21 -0.62
CA ARG A 6 74.37 51.51 -1.16
C ARG A 6 73.72 52.68 -0.43
N ALA A 7 72.42 52.63 -0.15
CA ALA A 7 71.69 53.62 0.61
C ALA A 7 72.20 53.72 2.06
N LYS A 8 72.49 52.57 2.70
CA LYS A 8 73.12 52.52 4.03
C LYS A 8 74.48 53.21 4.04
N ARG A 9 75.35 52.90 3.07
CA ARG A 9 76.66 53.55 2.95
C ARG A 9 76.58 55.05 2.62
N ALA A 10 75.60 55.46 1.81
CA ALA A 10 75.35 56.86 1.51
C ALA A 10 74.88 57.62 2.77
N TRP A 11 74.01 57.00 3.56
CA TRP A 11 73.57 57.54 4.85
C TRP A 11 74.69 57.55 5.91
N GLU A 12 75.52 56.51 5.99
CA GLU A 12 76.68 56.46 6.89
C GLU A 12 77.66 57.63 6.66
N ARG A 13 77.76 58.12 5.42
CA ARG A 13 78.54 59.32 5.06
C ARG A 13 77.91 60.63 5.54
N THR A 14 76.61 60.67 5.81
CA THR A 14 75.91 61.85 6.33
C THR A 14 75.98 62.00 7.85
N LEU A 15 76.55 61.00 8.54
CA LEU A 15 76.68 61.02 9.99
C LEU A 15 77.78 61.99 10.46
N PRO A 16 77.57 62.73 11.57
CA PRO A 16 78.61 63.57 12.16
C PRO A 16 79.91 62.80 12.47
N PRO A 17 81.10 63.41 12.27
CA PRO A 17 82.36 62.75 12.53
C PRO A 17 82.53 62.40 14.01
N LEU A 18 83.26 61.32 14.30
CA LEU A 18 83.49 60.84 15.67
C LEU A 18 84.36 61.79 16.53
N SER A 19 84.99 62.79 15.92
CA SER A 19 85.85 63.79 16.59
C SER A 19 85.07 64.86 17.36
N ASP A 20 83.81 65.13 16.99
CA ASP A 20 83.02 66.23 17.57
C ASP A 20 82.14 65.74 18.73
N VAL A 21 82.63 65.92 19.96
CA VAL A 21 81.99 65.46 21.20
C VAL A 21 80.59 66.08 21.43
N THR A 22 80.33 67.27 20.90
CA THR A 22 79.05 67.98 21.04
C THR A 22 77.91 67.40 20.19
N GLN A 23 78.20 66.55 19.19
CA GLN A 23 77.19 65.99 18.27
C GLN A 23 76.96 64.48 18.44
N LEU A 24 77.56 63.86 19.46
CA LEU A 24 77.51 62.41 19.71
C LEU A 24 76.08 61.90 19.92
N ASP A 25 75.26 62.61 20.70
CA ASP A 25 73.88 62.21 20.97
C ASP A 25 72.99 62.26 19.71
N LYS A 26 73.26 63.21 18.81
CA LYS A 26 72.59 63.28 17.51
C LYS A 26 72.96 62.07 16.66
N ARG A 27 74.24 61.66 16.66
CA ARG A 27 74.70 60.47 15.93
C ARG A 27 74.05 59.18 16.46
N LYS A 28 73.95 59.01 17.79
CA LYS A 28 73.27 57.84 18.41
C LYS A 28 71.80 57.76 17.99
N LYS A 29 71.05 58.86 18.10
CA LYS A 29 69.64 58.91 17.67
C LYS A 29 69.48 58.55 16.19
N MET A 30 70.35 59.07 15.32
CA MET A 30 70.34 58.74 13.90
C MET A 30 70.62 57.26 13.65
N MET A 31 71.53 56.62 14.41
CA MET A 31 71.78 55.18 14.34
C MET A 31 70.58 54.35 14.78
N ASP A 32 69.98 54.67 15.93
CA ASP A 32 68.81 53.97 16.47
C ASP A 32 67.60 54.08 15.52
N GLU A 33 67.39 55.27 14.94
CA GLU A 33 66.36 55.49 13.91
C GLU A 33 66.59 54.66 12.64
N MET A 34 67.84 54.48 12.23
CA MET A 34 68.13 53.63 11.08
C MET A 34 68.01 52.15 11.38
N GLU A 35 68.40 51.71 12.58
CA GLU A 35 68.19 50.33 13.01
C GLU A 35 66.70 50.01 13.06
N THR A 36 65.88 50.84 13.69
CA THR A 36 64.42 50.66 13.75
C THR A 36 63.79 50.63 12.34
N ARG A 37 64.24 51.48 11.41
CA ARG A 37 63.84 51.38 9.99
C ARG A 37 64.27 50.05 9.37
N GLU A 38 65.50 49.58 9.61
CA GLU A 38 65.96 48.29 9.11
C GLU A 38 65.18 47.10 9.69
N TRP A 39 64.79 47.16 10.97
CA TRP A 39 63.92 46.21 11.64
C TRP A 39 62.51 46.24 11.04
N SER A 40 61.92 47.42 10.82
CA SER A 40 60.59 47.54 10.19
C SER A 40 60.55 46.93 8.79
N ILE A 41 61.62 47.07 8.01
CA ILE A 41 61.73 46.46 6.68
C ILE A 41 61.79 44.93 6.80
N ARG A 42 62.52 44.39 7.79
CA ARG A 42 62.57 42.94 8.04
C ARG A 42 61.21 42.41 8.51
N GLU A 43 60.50 43.17 9.34
CA GLU A 43 59.14 42.81 9.79
C GLU A 43 58.19 42.68 8.59
N ILE A 44 58.22 43.65 7.66
CA ILE A 44 57.43 43.62 6.42
C ILE A 44 57.83 42.43 5.53
N GLU A 45 59.12 42.08 5.45
CA GLU A 45 59.58 40.90 4.72
C GLU A 45 59.06 39.60 5.35
N ILE A 46 59.05 39.51 6.68
CA ILE A 46 58.51 38.37 7.43
C ILE A 46 56.99 38.28 7.24
N GLU A 47 56.28 39.39 7.32
CA GLU A 47 54.84 39.48 7.11
C GLU A 47 54.47 38.98 5.70
N LYS A 48 55.15 39.45 4.66
CA LYS A 48 54.96 38.96 3.28
C LYS A 48 55.19 37.46 3.14
N LEU A 49 56.19 36.91 3.83
CA LEU A 49 56.43 35.46 3.83
C LEU A 49 55.34 34.71 4.58
N GLN A 50 54.80 35.26 5.66
CA GLN A 50 53.69 34.68 6.41
C GLN A 50 52.38 34.74 5.62
N GLU A 51 52.10 35.86 4.94
CA GLU A 51 50.96 36.01 4.04
C GLU A 51 51.02 34.97 2.91
N ALA A 52 52.16 34.83 2.23
CA ALA A 52 52.33 33.81 1.20
C ALA A 52 52.11 32.38 1.73
N ARG A 53 52.57 32.08 2.96
CA ARG A 53 52.30 30.79 3.62
C ARG A 53 50.81 30.62 3.93
N LEU A 54 50.14 31.67 4.40
CA LEU A 54 48.71 31.65 4.70
C LEU A 54 47.87 31.44 3.45
N GLU A 55 48.23 32.06 2.32
CA GLU A 55 47.58 31.82 1.03
C GLU A 55 47.67 30.35 0.62
N VAL A 56 48.87 29.77 0.71
CA VAL A 56 49.06 28.33 0.43
C VAL A 56 48.19 27.48 1.36
N LEU A 57 48.16 27.77 2.67
CA LEU A 57 47.30 27.05 3.62
C LEU A 57 45.82 27.17 3.28
N LYS A 58 45.34 28.36 2.90
CA LYS A 58 43.95 28.57 2.46
C LYS A 58 43.63 27.70 1.25
N THR A 59 44.51 27.66 0.24
CA THR A 59 44.28 26.81 -0.94
C THR A 59 44.23 25.32 -0.58
N LEU A 60 45.09 24.86 0.34
CA LEU A 60 45.08 23.47 0.80
C LEU A 60 43.82 23.13 1.59
N LEU A 61 43.30 24.06 2.40
CA LEU A 61 42.03 23.88 3.11
C LEU A 61 40.86 23.76 2.14
N ILE A 62 40.78 24.65 1.15
CA ILE A 62 39.74 24.59 0.10
C ILE A 62 39.81 23.26 -0.65
N GLN A 63 41.01 22.80 -1.03
CA GLN A 63 41.18 21.51 -1.70
C GLN A 63 40.76 20.33 -0.81
N ARG A 64 41.05 20.39 0.50
CA ARG A 64 40.64 19.36 1.46
C ARG A 64 39.12 19.33 1.60
N GLU A 65 38.48 20.49 1.72
CA GLU A 65 37.03 20.59 1.83
C GLU A 65 36.33 20.11 0.56
N ALA A 66 36.82 20.49 -0.63
CA ALA A 66 36.29 20.00 -1.90
C ALA A 66 36.37 18.47 -2.01
N LYS A 67 37.52 17.87 -1.65
CA LYS A 67 37.67 16.40 -1.60
C LYS A 67 36.68 15.76 -0.61
N GLN A 68 36.46 16.39 0.54
CA GLN A 68 35.51 15.88 1.53
C GLN A 68 34.07 15.97 1.01
N GLN A 69 33.71 17.05 0.32
CA GLN A 69 32.40 17.23 -0.32
C GLN A 69 32.18 16.16 -1.40
N GLU A 70 33.16 15.92 -2.29
CA GLU A 70 33.05 14.85 -3.28
C GLU A 70 32.82 13.46 -2.66
N LEU A 71 33.47 13.17 -1.53
CA LEU A 71 33.24 11.92 -0.80
C LEU A 71 31.85 11.85 -0.19
N ASN A 72 31.35 12.96 0.33
CA ASN A 72 29.99 13.06 0.87
C ASN A 72 28.94 12.89 -0.24
N ASP A 73 29.14 13.51 -1.40
CA ASP A 73 28.25 13.38 -2.56
C ASP A 73 28.21 11.93 -3.05
N LYS A 74 29.37 11.28 -3.18
CA LYS A 74 29.44 9.84 -3.52
C LYS A 74 28.71 8.96 -2.48
N ARG A 75 28.72 9.32 -1.20
CA ARG A 75 27.98 8.61 -0.14
C ARG A 75 26.48 8.84 -0.28
N LEU A 76 26.06 10.07 -0.54
CA LEU A 76 24.67 10.44 -0.78
C LEU A 76 24.11 9.76 -2.01
N ASP A 77 24.85 9.73 -3.12
CA ASP A 77 24.45 9.05 -4.36
C ASP A 77 24.24 7.55 -4.16
N LYS A 78 25.15 6.89 -3.41
CA LYS A 78 24.99 5.47 -3.06
C LYS A 78 23.73 5.23 -2.24
N LEU A 79 23.45 6.10 -1.26
CA LEU A 79 22.25 6.00 -0.42
C LEU A 79 21.00 6.24 -1.27
N TRP A 80 21.01 7.27 -2.12
CA TRP A 80 19.94 7.61 -3.03
C TRP A 80 19.64 6.45 -3.99
N SER A 81 20.67 5.86 -4.62
CA SER A 81 20.52 4.69 -5.50
C SER A 81 19.88 3.50 -4.79
N LYS A 82 20.29 3.21 -3.54
CA LYS A 82 19.68 2.13 -2.73
C LYS A 82 18.21 2.41 -2.45
N LYS A 83 17.87 3.63 -2.01
CA LYS A 83 16.48 4.03 -1.74
C LYS A 83 15.62 4.03 -3.01
N GLN A 84 16.20 4.44 -4.13
CA GLN A 84 15.55 4.44 -5.43
C GLN A 84 15.22 3.03 -5.90
N LYS A 85 16.16 2.07 -5.79
CA LYS A 85 15.89 0.64 -6.07
C LYS A 85 14.77 0.07 -5.20
N ALA A 86 14.81 0.33 -3.89
CA ALA A 86 13.77 -0.12 -2.97
C ALA A 86 12.38 0.49 -3.31
N LYS A 87 12.36 1.75 -3.77
CA LYS A 87 11.13 2.40 -4.26
C LYS A 87 10.64 1.73 -5.55
N GLU A 88 11.51 1.46 -6.49
CA GLU A 88 11.19 0.79 -7.77
C GLU A 88 10.63 -0.62 -7.54
N GLU A 89 11.21 -1.41 -6.63
CA GLU A 89 10.69 -2.72 -6.25
C GLU A 89 9.26 -2.65 -5.68
N LYS A 90 8.98 -1.66 -4.83
CA LYS A 90 7.63 -1.42 -4.30
C LYS A 90 6.66 -1.03 -5.42
N ILE A 91 7.07 -0.15 -6.33
CA ILE A 91 6.27 0.24 -7.50
C ILE A 91 6.00 -0.98 -8.39
N GLN A 92 6.97 -1.88 -8.59
CA GLN A 92 6.78 -3.10 -9.35
C GLN A 92 5.76 -4.03 -8.69
N LYS A 93 5.78 -4.18 -7.36
CA LYS A 93 4.77 -4.94 -6.62
C LYS A 93 3.36 -4.36 -6.82
N ILE A 94 3.22 -3.04 -6.66
CA ILE A 94 1.96 -2.33 -6.89
C ILE A 94 1.47 -2.53 -8.33
N ARG A 95 2.36 -2.42 -9.33
CA ARG A 95 2.00 -2.66 -10.75
C ARG A 95 1.54 -4.09 -10.98
N LYS A 96 2.20 -5.10 -10.40
CA LYS A 96 1.79 -6.51 -10.50
C LYS A 96 0.41 -6.74 -9.87
N GLU A 97 0.15 -6.15 -8.71
CA GLU A 97 -1.15 -6.21 -8.03
C GLU A 97 -2.24 -5.50 -8.83
N HIS A 98 -1.93 -4.33 -9.39
CA HIS A 98 -2.83 -3.59 -10.27
C HIS A 98 -3.20 -4.40 -11.52
N ILE A 99 -2.22 -5.01 -12.20
CA ILE A 99 -2.50 -5.90 -13.35
C ILE A 99 -3.34 -7.10 -12.92
N LYS A 100 -3.04 -7.72 -11.78
CA LYS A 100 -3.80 -8.86 -11.24
C LYS A 100 -5.25 -8.49 -10.90
N THR A 101 -5.46 -7.31 -10.30
CA THR A 101 -6.79 -6.82 -9.95
C THR A 101 -7.60 -6.45 -11.18
N ILE A 102 -7.00 -5.77 -12.16
CA ILE A 102 -7.61 -5.51 -13.47
C ILE A 102 -8.04 -6.82 -14.12
N ARG A 103 -7.14 -7.82 -14.24
CA ARG A 103 -7.48 -9.12 -14.84
C ARG A 103 -8.62 -9.84 -14.13
N LYS A 104 -8.69 -9.74 -12.78
CA LYS A 104 -9.80 -10.31 -12.01
C LYS A 104 -11.10 -9.54 -12.26
N LEU A 105 -11.03 -8.21 -12.36
CA LEU A 105 -12.19 -7.36 -12.61
C LEU A 105 -12.73 -7.56 -14.03
N THR A 106 -11.89 -7.72 -15.05
CA THR A 106 -12.34 -8.00 -16.42
C THR A 106 -13.09 -9.33 -16.48
N VAL A 107 -12.55 -10.39 -15.90
CA VAL A 107 -13.23 -11.71 -15.84
C VAL A 107 -14.54 -11.65 -15.03
N LYS A 108 -14.59 -10.87 -13.94
CA LYS A 108 -15.83 -10.65 -13.20
C LYS A 108 -16.85 -9.85 -14.01
N ARG A 109 -16.39 -8.86 -14.80
CA ARG A 109 -17.24 -8.04 -15.66
C ARG A 109 -17.88 -8.86 -16.79
N GLU A 110 -17.15 -9.84 -17.34
CA GLU A 110 -17.70 -10.79 -18.30
C GLU A 110 -18.84 -11.63 -17.69
N LYS A 111 -18.78 -11.92 -16.38
CA LYS A 111 -19.76 -12.74 -15.65
C LYS A 111 -20.76 -11.93 -14.81
N VAL A 112 -21.10 -10.70 -15.23
CA VAL A 112 -21.95 -9.77 -14.44
C VAL A 112 -23.37 -10.27 -14.23
N GLU A 113 -23.94 -11.01 -15.18
CA GLU A 113 -25.31 -11.49 -15.05
C GLU A 113 -25.47 -12.63 -14.03
N GLY A 114 -24.38 -13.17 -13.46
CA GLY A 114 -24.43 -14.28 -12.50
C GLY A 114 -24.99 -15.59 -13.05
N LYS A 115 -25.37 -15.62 -14.33
CA LYS A 115 -25.85 -16.80 -15.03
C LYS A 115 -24.67 -17.75 -15.24
N LEU A 116 -24.81 -18.97 -14.74
CA LEU A 116 -23.88 -20.05 -15.07
C LEU A 116 -24.11 -20.40 -16.54
N GLU A 117 -23.15 -20.05 -17.41
CA GLU A 117 -23.17 -20.46 -18.80
C GLU A 117 -23.10 -21.99 -18.90
N ARG A 118 -23.97 -22.58 -19.74
CA ARG A 118 -23.92 -24.00 -20.04
C ARG A 118 -22.63 -24.30 -20.78
N ARG A 119 -22.02 -25.44 -20.49
CA ARG A 119 -20.75 -25.89 -21.11
C ARG A 119 -20.90 -26.09 -22.62
N ASP A 120 -20.18 -25.29 -23.40
CA ASP A 120 -20.15 -25.39 -24.87
C ASP A 120 -19.12 -26.42 -25.33
N LEU A 121 -19.58 -27.64 -25.57
CA LEU A 121 -18.71 -28.78 -25.93
C LEU A 121 -17.94 -28.53 -27.24
N VAL A 122 -18.59 -27.93 -28.24
CA VAL A 122 -17.96 -27.63 -29.54
C VAL A 122 -16.81 -26.64 -29.37
N ASN A 123 -17.02 -25.56 -28.60
CA ASN A 123 -15.98 -24.56 -28.35
C ASN A 123 -14.82 -25.14 -27.54
N GLU A 124 -15.09 -25.98 -26.53
CA GLU A 124 -14.03 -26.63 -25.76
C GLU A 124 -13.17 -27.56 -26.61
N TYR A 125 -13.78 -28.42 -27.43
CA TYR A 125 -13.01 -29.34 -28.28
C TYR A 125 -12.32 -28.63 -29.45
N SER A 126 -12.84 -27.48 -29.89
CA SER A 126 -12.18 -26.63 -30.90
C SER A 126 -10.94 -25.90 -30.36
N ASN A 127 -10.91 -25.60 -29.05
CA ASN A 127 -9.80 -24.90 -28.41
C ASN A 127 -8.87 -25.90 -27.71
N PHE A 128 -7.68 -26.14 -28.27
CA PHE A 128 -6.68 -27.03 -27.69
C PHE A 128 -6.16 -26.60 -26.31
N GLY A 129 -6.36 -25.34 -25.91
CA GLY A 129 -6.06 -24.85 -24.57
C GLY A 129 -7.18 -25.08 -23.54
N SER A 130 -8.28 -25.70 -23.93
CA SER A 130 -9.41 -25.99 -23.04
C SER A 130 -9.09 -27.13 -22.07
N GLN A 131 -9.94 -27.29 -21.06
CA GLN A 131 -9.83 -28.38 -20.09
C GLN A 131 -9.99 -29.78 -20.71
N ALA A 132 -10.60 -29.91 -21.90
CA ALA A 132 -10.78 -31.19 -22.57
C ALA A 132 -9.45 -31.78 -23.04
N HIS A 133 -8.54 -30.93 -23.54
CA HIS A 133 -7.23 -31.33 -24.05
C HIS A 133 -6.11 -31.12 -23.03
N ALA A 134 -6.20 -30.04 -22.23
CA ALA A 134 -5.21 -29.66 -21.24
C ALA A 134 -5.86 -29.46 -19.86
N PRO A 135 -6.23 -30.56 -19.16
CA PRO A 135 -6.86 -30.45 -17.86
C PRO A 135 -5.88 -29.87 -16.82
N THR A 136 -6.33 -28.87 -16.06
CA THR A 136 -5.54 -28.32 -14.96
C THR A 136 -5.51 -29.28 -13.78
N SER A 137 -4.34 -29.46 -13.16
CA SER A 137 -4.12 -30.39 -12.04
C SER A 137 -5.04 -30.19 -10.84
N ARG A 138 -5.53 -28.96 -10.62
CA ARG A 138 -6.52 -28.64 -9.57
C ARG A 138 -7.84 -29.44 -9.71
N ILE A 139 -8.18 -29.90 -10.92
CA ILE A 139 -9.39 -30.69 -11.20
C ILE A 139 -9.18 -32.17 -10.80
N GLY A 140 -7.94 -32.61 -10.60
CA GLY A 140 -7.61 -33.99 -10.21
C GLY A 140 -7.59 -34.99 -11.38
N VAL A 141 -7.70 -34.54 -12.62
CA VAL A 141 -7.56 -35.38 -13.82
C VAL A 141 -6.08 -35.42 -14.21
N PHE A 142 -5.51 -36.62 -14.20
CA PHE A 142 -4.13 -36.87 -14.60
C PHE A 142 -4.13 -37.92 -15.72
N LEU A 143 -3.95 -37.49 -16.97
CA LEU A 143 -3.99 -38.35 -18.16
C LEU A 143 -2.99 -39.51 -18.08
N ASP A 144 -1.84 -39.28 -17.45
CA ASP A 144 -0.76 -40.27 -17.37
C ASP A 144 -0.96 -41.29 -16.24
N ARG A 145 -1.74 -40.95 -15.20
CA ARG A 145 -1.96 -41.84 -14.04
C ARG A 145 -2.97 -42.93 -14.43
N GLY A 146 -2.51 -44.17 -14.52
CA GLY A 146 -3.34 -45.32 -14.88
C GLY A 146 -3.31 -45.68 -16.38
N SER A 147 -2.53 -44.95 -17.19
CA SER A 147 -2.32 -45.27 -18.61
C SER A 147 -1.80 -46.70 -18.82
N GLU A 148 -0.98 -47.21 -17.89
CA GLU A 148 -0.46 -48.58 -17.91
C GLU A 148 -1.53 -49.68 -17.84
N GLN A 149 -2.73 -49.39 -17.31
CA GLN A 149 -3.83 -50.35 -17.25
C GLN A 149 -4.43 -50.66 -18.62
N TYR A 150 -4.33 -49.71 -19.56
CA TYR A 150 -4.82 -49.85 -20.93
C TYR A 150 -3.75 -50.36 -21.90
N VAL A 151 -2.51 -50.52 -21.43
CA VAL A 151 -1.44 -51.15 -22.21
C VAL A 151 -1.73 -52.64 -22.29
N VAL A 152 -2.23 -53.10 -23.44
CA VAL A 152 -2.54 -54.51 -23.70
C VAL A 152 -1.23 -55.31 -23.74
N LYS A 153 -0.85 -55.90 -22.61
CA LYS A 153 0.28 -56.84 -22.51
C LYS A 153 -0.20 -58.26 -22.84
N SER A 154 -0.35 -58.55 -24.12
CA SER A 154 -0.70 -59.91 -24.57
C SER A 154 0.55 -60.79 -24.69
N ARG A 155 0.56 -61.93 -24.00
CA ARG A 155 1.61 -62.97 -24.12
C ARG A 155 1.65 -63.58 -25.53
N TYR A 156 0.55 -63.47 -26.26
CA TYR A 156 0.41 -64.04 -27.59
C TYR A 156 1.08 -63.20 -28.68
N LEU A 157 1.36 -61.91 -28.42
CA LEU A 157 1.97 -61.01 -29.41
C LEU A 157 3.50 -61.10 -29.46
N SER A 158 4.14 -61.63 -28.41
CA SER A 158 5.61 -61.72 -28.32
C SER A 158 6.20 -62.95 -29.00
N THR A 159 5.39 -63.98 -29.24
CA THR A 159 5.86 -65.31 -29.65
C THR A 159 5.12 -65.73 -30.91
N PHE A 160 5.83 -66.28 -31.89
CA PHE A 160 5.22 -66.75 -33.14
C PHE A 160 4.11 -67.78 -32.91
N HIS A 161 4.33 -68.70 -31.96
CA HIS A 161 3.30 -69.68 -31.58
C HIS A 161 2.04 -69.03 -30.99
N GLY A 162 2.20 -67.96 -30.22
CA GLY A 162 1.07 -67.18 -29.69
C GLY A 162 0.29 -66.44 -30.77
N LEU A 163 0.96 -65.99 -31.83
CA LEU A 163 0.29 -65.38 -32.99
C LEU A 163 -0.53 -66.42 -33.76
N LEU A 164 -0.05 -67.66 -33.88
CA LEU A 164 -0.82 -68.76 -34.48
C LEU A 164 -2.05 -69.14 -33.64
N GLU A 165 -1.93 -69.20 -32.32
CA GLU A 165 -3.09 -69.37 -31.42
C GLU A 165 -4.10 -68.23 -31.58
N LEU A 166 -3.64 -66.98 -31.69
CA LEU A 166 -4.53 -65.85 -31.98
C LEU A 166 -5.17 -65.97 -33.36
N GLU A 167 -4.41 -66.32 -34.40
CA GLU A 167 -4.91 -66.49 -35.76
C GLU A 167 -6.00 -67.56 -35.83
N SER A 168 -5.79 -68.70 -35.17
CA SER A 168 -6.75 -69.79 -35.08
C SER A 168 -8.00 -69.45 -34.27
N SER A 169 -7.90 -68.55 -33.28
CA SER A 169 -9.06 -68.04 -32.53
C SER A 169 -9.91 -67.05 -33.33
N LEU A 170 -9.35 -66.45 -34.40
CA LEU A 170 -10.05 -65.48 -35.23
C LEU A 170 -10.84 -66.18 -36.34
N PRO A 171 -12.06 -65.72 -36.66
CA PRO A 171 -12.81 -66.25 -37.79
C PRO A 171 -12.08 -66.05 -39.13
N SER A 172 -12.23 -67.01 -40.04
CA SER A 172 -11.53 -67.05 -41.33
C SER A 172 -11.71 -65.82 -42.24
N PHE A 173 -12.77 -65.02 -42.03
CA PHE A 173 -13.00 -63.79 -42.80
C PHE A 173 -12.04 -62.65 -42.45
N VAL A 174 -11.36 -62.72 -41.31
CA VAL A 174 -10.40 -61.70 -40.86
C VAL A 174 -9.04 -61.91 -41.54
N THR A 175 -8.66 -63.15 -41.82
CA THR A 175 -7.33 -63.52 -42.35
C THR A 175 -7.31 -63.71 -43.86
N GLN A 176 -8.45 -64.06 -44.50
CA GLN A 176 -8.51 -64.31 -45.94
C GLN A 176 -9.21 -63.18 -46.71
N PRO A 177 -8.56 -62.60 -47.74
CA PRO A 177 -9.15 -61.51 -48.53
C PRO A 177 -10.29 -62.01 -49.43
N ARG A 178 -11.44 -61.35 -49.37
CA ARG A 178 -12.53 -61.53 -50.33
C ARG A 178 -12.25 -60.74 -51.62
N TYR A 179 -11.91 -61.43 -52.70
CA TYR A 179 -11.79 -60.80 -54.02
C TYR A 179 -13.17 -60.57 -54.66
N LYS A 180 -13.50 -59.30 -54.97
CA LYS A 180 -14.60 -58.92 -55.86
C LYS A 180 -14.00 -58.30 -57.14
N PRO A 181 -14.16 -58.92 -58.33
CA PRO A 181 -13.57 -58.39 -59.56
C PRO A 181 -14.16 -57.03 -59.99
N PRO A 182 -13.33 -56.09 -60.50
CA PRO A 182 -13.80 -54.78 -60.99
C PRO A 182 -14.59 -54.93 -62.30
N LYS A 183 -15.69 -54.17 -62.43
CA LYS A 183 -16.50 -54.16 -63.66
C LYS A 183 -15.76 -53.46 -64.80
N LYS A 184 -15.71 -54.08 -65.98
CA LYS A 184 -15.05 -53.52 -67.18
C LYS A 184 -15.82 -52.28 -67.69
N PRO A 185 -15.14 -51.18 -68.07
CA PRO A 185 -15.77 -49.98 -68.61
C PRO A 185 -16.19 -50.18 -70.07
N THR A 186 -17.43 -49.83 -70.39
CA THR A 186 -17.95 -49.82 -71.76
C THR A 186 -17.38 -48.62 -72.52
N SER A 187 -16.72 -48.88 -73.65
CA SER A 187 -16.24 -47.85 -74.58
C SER A 187 -17.40 -46.96 -75.03
N ALA A 188 -17.29 -45.64 -74.83
CA ALA A 188 -18.20 -44.68 -75.43
C ALA A 188 -17.73 -44.42 -76.88
N LYS A 189 -18.69 -44.36 -77.80
CA LYS A 189 -18.50 -44.23 -79.26
C LYS A 189 -17.58 -43.05 -79.64
N GLN A 190 -16.89 -43.24 -80.76
CA GLN A 190 -15.84 -42.39 -81.34
C GLN A 190 -16.09 -40.88 -81.19
N GLY A 191 -15.06 -40.17 -80.73
CA GLY A 191 -14.95 -38.71 -80.83
C GLY A 191 -14.84 -37.97 -79.49
N PHE A 192 -15.22 -38.57 -78.36
CA PHE A 192 -15.19 -37.90 -77.05
C PHE A 192 -14.33 -38.67 -76.04
N VAL A 193 -13.19 -38.09 -75.68
CA VAL A 193 -12.27 -38.62 -74.65
C VAL A 193 -12.71 -38.10 -73.28
N LYS A 194 -12.96 -38.99 -72.31
CA LYS A 194 -13.39 -38.57 -70.96
C LYS A 194 -12.25 -37.83 -70.25
N ARG A 195 -12.56 -36.92 -69.33
CA ARG A 195 -11.56 -36.07 -68.62
C ARG A 195 -10.39 -36.85 -67.99
N LYS A 196 -10.63 -38.09 -67.55
CA LYS A 196 -9.59 -38.99 -66.99
C LYS A 196 -8.59 -39.51 -68.06
N GLU A 197 -8.99 -39.54 -69.32
CA GLU A 197 -8.23 -40.07 -70.47
C GLU A 197 -7.52 -38.94 -71.26
N ARG A 198 -7.78 -37.66 -70.95
CA ARG A 198 -7.14 -36.49 -71.60
C ARG A 198 -5.66 -36.38 -71.22
N LYS A 199 -5.35 -36.56 -69.94
CA LYS A 199 -3.97 -36.55 -69.42
C LYS A 199 -3.10 -37.63 -70.05
N THR A 200 -3.66 -38.81 -70.30
CA THR A 200 -2.94 -39.91 -70.95
C THR A 200 -2.62 -39.60 -72.42
N LYS A 201 -3.46 -38.79 -73.09
CA LYS A 201 -3.21 -38.33 -74.46
C LYS A 201 -2.20 -37.18 -74.52
N GLU A 202 -2.32 -36.19 -73.64
CA GLU A 202 -1.36 -35.08 -73.50
C GLU A 202 0.06 -35.60 -73.16
N LEU A 203 0.17 -36.63 -72.32
CA LEU A 203 1.45 -37.29 -72.04
C LEU A 203 2.05 -37.96 -73.28
N ALA A 204 1.22 -38.53 -74.16
CA ALA A 204 1.70 -39.12 -75.41
C ALA A 204 2.20 -38.05 -76.39
N GLU A 205 1.55 -36.90 -76.47
CA GLU A 205 1.95 -35.76 -77.30
C GLU A 205 3.24 -35.09 -76.78
N MET A 206 3.36 -34.88 -75.46
CA MET A 206 4.58 -34.36 -74.82
C MET A 206 5.78 -35.30 -74.98
N HIS A 207 5.55 -36.61 -75.03
CA HIS A 207 6.62 -37.58 -75.32
C HIS A 207 7.16 -37.45 -76.74
N GLN A 208 6.32 -37.04 -77.70
CA GLN A 208 6.75 -36.80 -79.09
C GLN A 208 7.58 -35.51 -79.21
N THR A 209 7.16 -34.41 -78.57
CA THR A 209 7.88 -33.13 -78.62
C THR A 209 9.27 -33.19 -77.95
N ILE A 210 9.40 -33.95 -76.86
CA ILE A 210 10.70 -34.16 -76.19
C ILE A 210 11.64 -35.01 -77.06
N LYS A 211 11.11 -35.96 -77.83
CA LYS A 211 11.93 -36.71 -78.80
C LYS A 211 12.49 -35.77 -79.89
N GLU A 212 11.65 -34.91 -80.45
CA GLU A 212 12.05 -33.93 -81.48
C GLU A 212 13.04 -32.87 -80.95
N ALA A 213 12.90 -32.44 -79.70
CA ALA A 213 13.81 -31.48 -79.06
C ALA A 213 15.18 -32.09 -78.73
N LYS A 214 15.27 -33.41 -78.55
CA LYS A 214 16.55 -34.11 -78.35
C LYS A 214 17.39 -34.24 -79.62
N GLU A 215 16.77 -34.16 -80.80
CA GLU A 215 17.47 -34.30 -82.09
C GLU A 215 18.11 -32.98 -82.58
N ARG A 216 17.80 -31.81 -81.98
CA ARG A 216 18.43 -30.51 -82.29
C ARG A 216 19.52 -30.15 -81.26
N GLY A 217 20.79 -30.11 -81.67
CA GLY A 217 21.97 -29.85 -80.82
C GLY A 217 22.20 -28.38 -80.38
N LYS A 218 23.11 -28.16 -79.40
CA LYS A 218 23.30 -26.90 -78.63
C LYS A 218 24.22 -25.83 -79.27
N GLU A 219 23.91 -24.55 -79.05
CA GLU A 219 24.63 -23.34 -79.55
C GLU A 219 25.72 -22.78 -78.57
N PRO A 220 26.73 -22.01 -79.06
CA PRO A 220 27.88 -21.56 -78.24
C PRO A 220 27.73 -20.17 -77.55
N PRO A 221 28.50 -19.88 -76.46
CA PRO A 221 28.34 -18.69 -75.62
C PRO A 221 29.22 -17.46 -75.98
N LYS A 222 28.79 -16.27 -75.56
CA LYS A 222 29.41 -14.93 -75.82
C LYS A 222 30.41 -14.46 -74.74
N PRO A 223 31.41 -13.60 -75.08
CA PRO A 223 32.47 -13.15 -74.14
C PRO A 223 32.20 -11.83 -73.39
N LEU A 224 32.97 -11.60 -72.30
CA LEU A 224 32.81 -10.58 -71.24
C LEU A 224 33.75 -9.36 -71.40
N ARG A 225 33.30 -8.21 -70.86
CA ARG A 225 33.69 -6.84 -71.20
C ARG A 225 34.22 -6.09 -69.96
N PHE A 226 35.55 -5.95 -69.78
CA PHE A 226 36.29 -4.83 -69.12
C PHE A 226 37.53 -5.28 -68.28
N LEU A 227 38.71 -4.74 -68.64
CA LEU A 227 39.98 -4.68 -67.88
C LEU A 227 40.40 -3.19 -67.81
N GLN A 228 40.89 -2.69 -66.66
CA GLN A 228 41.32 -1.30 -66.48
C GLN A 228 42.80 -1.19 -66.03
N LYS A 229 43.54 -0.23 -66.60
CA LYS A 229 44.98 0.02 -66.40
C LYS A 229 45.20 1.08 -65.29
N VAL A 230 46.21 0.90 -64.43
CA VAL A 230 46.52 1.79 -63.28
C VAL A 230 47.67 2.75 -63.62
N GLU A 231 47.52 4.06 -63.34
CA GLU A 231 48.52 5.11 -63.57
C GLU A 231 49.24 5.54 -62.27
N LYS A 232 50.47 6.07 -62.37
CA LYS A 232 51.31 6.49 -61.22
C LYS A 232 51.02 7.95 -60.79
N PRO A 233 51.09 8.29 -59.49
CA PRO A 233 50.72 9.60 -58.97
C PRO A 233 51.78 10.70 -59.19
N ILE A 234 51.30 11.96 -59.22
CA ILE A 234 52.02 13.22 -59.50
C ILE A 234 52.95 13.62 -58.33
N PRO A 235 54.13 14.25 -58.58
CA PRO A 235 55.03 14.73 -57.52
C PRO A 235 54.43 15.89 -56.70
N ARG A 236 54.80 15.94 -55.42
CA ARG A 236 54.24 16.87 -54.41
C ARG A 236 54.68 18.31 -54.67
N PRO A 237 53.84 19.31 -54.34
CA PRO A 237 54.22 20.72 -54.39
C PRO A 237 55.33 21.05 -53.37
N PRO A 238 56.14 22.09 -53.61
CA PRO A 238 57.14 22.57 -52.65
C PRO A 238 56.45 23.04 -51.36
N THR A 239 57.06 22.71 -50.22
CA THR A 239 56.51 22.99 -48.89
C THR A 239 56.33 24.48 -48.64
N PRO A 240 55.21 24.90 -48.03
CA PRO A 240 54.92 26.29 -47.73
C PRO A 240 55.95 26.87 -46.74
N THR A 241 56.47 28.05 -47.08
CA THR A 241 57.39 28.83 -46.24
C THR A 241 56.56 29.60 -45.21
N VAL A 242 56.93 29.51 -43.93
CA VAL A 242 56.31 30.26 -42.83
C VAL A 242 57.05 31.59 -42.68
N ASP A 243 56.31 32.68 -42.45
CA ASP A 243 56.89 34.00 -42.21
C ASP A 243 57.78 33.98 -40.97
N VAL A 244 58.99 34.52 -41.11
CA VAL A 244 59.99 34.60 -40.02
C VAL A 244 59.49 35.64 -39.00
N PRO A 245 59.22 35.24 -37.74
CA PRO A 245 58.76 36.16 -36.73
C PRO A 245 59.87 37.17 -36.34
N PRO A 246 59.52 38.31 -35.73
CA PRO A 246 60.49 39.31 -35.29
C PRO A 246 61.58 38.71 -34.37
N PRO A 247 62.82 39.21 -34.42
CA PRO A 247 63.96 38.62 -33.70
C PRO A 247 63.80 38.60 -32.18
N GLU A 248 62.98 39.50 -31.62
CA GLU A 248 62.68 39.55 -30.18
C GLU A 248 61.77 38.40 -29.75
N THR A 249 60.75 38.07 -30.55
CA THR A 249 59.87 36.92 -30.31
C THR A 249 60.62 35.60 -30.50
N GLU A 250 61.55 35.53 -31.45
CA GLU A 250 62.41 34.36 -31.64
C GLU A 250 63.29 34.10 -30.42
N GLN A 251 63.89 35.14 -29.82
CA GLN A 251 64.71 34.98 -28.62
C GLN A 251 63.89 34.49 -27.42
N ALA A 252 62.67 35.01 -27.24
CA ALA A 252 61.76 34.58 -26.19
C ALA A 252 61.31 33.12 -26.39
N GLU A 253 60.96 32.73 -27.62
CA GLU A 253 60.61 31.36 -27.98
C GLU A 253 61.79 30.40 -27.82
N LEU A 254 62.98 30.79 -28.23
CA LEU A 254 64.21 30.00 -28.04
C LEU A 254 64.53 29.81 -26.56
N ALA A 255 64.38 30.84 -25.74
CA ALA A 255 64.53 30.74 -24.28
C ALA A 255 63.48 29.80 -23.66
N ALA A 256 62.22 29.89 -24.09
CA ALA A 256 61.14 29.00 -23.64
C ALA A 256 61.39 27.54 -24.07
N ILE A 257 61.86 27.31 -25.29
CA ILE A 257 62.24 25.99 -25.80
C ILE A 257 63.41 25.42 -24.99
N LEU A 258 64.41 26.24 -24.66
CA LEU A 258 65.53 25.85 -23.80
C LEU A 258 65.04 25.43 -22.41
N LEU A 259 64.17 26.22 -21.79
CA LEU A 259 63.58 25.91 -20.48
C LEU A 259 62.77 24.60 -20.54
N GLN A 260 61.97 24.42 -21.58
CA GLN A 260 61.20 23.20 -21.80
C GLN A 260 62.10 21.97 -21.99
N LYS A 261 63.22 22.11 -22.73
CA LYS A 261 64.21 21.04 -22.90
C LYS A 261 64.88 20.67 -21.58
N VAL A 262 65.23 21.65 -20.75
CA VAL A 262 65.84 21.41 -19.43
C VAL A 262 64.86 20.70 -18.49
N ILE A 263 63.60 21.15 -18.41
CA ILE A 263 62.58 20.51 -17.57
C ILE A 263 62.29 19.08 -18.03
N ARG A 264 62.13 18.85 -19.34
CA ARG A 264 61.95 17.51 -19.90
C ARG A 264 63.16 16.62 -19.62
N GLY A 265 64.37 17.14 -19.79
CA GLY A 265 65.61 16.44 -19.46
C GLY A 265 65.69 16.04 -17.99
N ARG A 266 65.35 16.95 -17.07
CA ARG A 266 65.34 16.68 -15.62
C ARG A 266 64.27 15.66 -15.22
N ALA A 267 63.08 15.73 -15.82
CA ALA A 267 62.02 14.75 -15.60
C ALA A 267 62.43 13.35 -16.06
N VAL A 268 63.10 13.24 -17.22
CA VAL A 268 63.66 11.97 -17.71
C VAL A 268 64.75 11.45 -16.77
N GLN A 269 65.64 12.32 -16.28
CA GLN A 269 66.67 11.95 -15.30
C GLN A 269 66.05 11.42 -13.99
N ASN A 270 65.05 12.11 -13.42
CA ASN A 270 64.39 11.66 -12.20
C ASN A 270 63.70 10.29 -12.37
N LYS A 271 62.97 10.10 -13.48
CA LYS A 271 62.39 8.79 -13.83
C LYS A 271 63.46 7.70 -13.96
N MET A 272 64.62 8.05 -14.51
CA MET A 272 65.76 7.13 -14.61
C MET A 272 66.35 6.81 -13.23
N TYR A 273 66.48 7.78 -12.32
CA TYR A 273 66.96 7.56 -10.95
C TYR A 273 66.02 6.65 -10.15
N GLU A 274 64.70 6.90 -10.18
CA GLU A 274 63.72 6.03 -9.55
C GLU A 274 63.75 4.61 -10.16
N GLY A 275 63.87 4.53 -11.49
CA GLY A 275 64.01 3.25 -12.19
C GLY A 275 65.27 2.49 -11.79
N LYS A 276 66.38 3.20 -11.57
CA LYS A 276 67.66 2.64 -11.09
C LYS A 276 67.53 2.15 -9.65
N GLU A 277 66.89 2.90 -8.76
CA GLU A 277 66.67 2.49 -7.36
C GLU A 277 65.80 1.24 -7.27
N LYS A 278 64.67 1.21 -7.99
CA LYS A 278 63.78 0.03 -8.05
C LYS A 278 64.47 -1.22 -8.57
N ARG A 279 65.48 -1.07 -9.44
CA ARG A 279 66.23 -2.17 -10.06
C ARG A 279 67.64 -2.35 -9.49
N LEU A 280 67.94 -1.71 -8.36
CA LEU A 280 69.30 -1.66 -7.82
C LEU A 280 69.83 -3.06 -7.49
N GLU A 281 68.97 -3.93 -6.93
CA GLU A 281 69.31 -5.33 -6.65
C GLU A 281 69.64 -6.10 -7.93
N LEU A 282 68.79 -5.99 -8.96
CA LEU A 282 69.03 -6.60 -10.27
C LEU A 282 70.30 -6.07 -10.94
N ILE A 283 70.60 -4.79 -10.77
CA ILE A 283 71.84 -4.18 -11.28
C ILE A 283 73.06 -4.76 -10.54
N GLN A 284 72.97 -4.98 -9.23
CA GLN A 284 74.02 -5.63 -8.44
C GLN A 284 74.20 -7.11 -8.83
N GLU A 285 73.11 -7.81 -9.13
CA GLU A 285 73.15 -9.18 -9.66
C GLU A 285 73.86 -9.25 -11.03
N ILE A 286 73.52 -8.35 -11.95
CA ILE A 286 74.16 -8.32 -13.28
C ILE A 286 75.64 -7.93 -13.14
N ARG A 287 75.97 -6.94 -12.30
CA ARG A 287 77.36 -6.50 -12.06
C ARG A 287 78.22 -7.58 -11.40
N SER A 288 77.65 -8.43 -10.56
CA SER A 288 78.37 -9.58 -9.97
C SER A 288 78.59 -10.74 -10.95
N THR A 289 78.18 -10.63 -12.21
CA THR A 289 78.53 -11.65 -13.23
C THR A 289 79.76 -11.29 -14.05
N HIS A 290 80.27 -10.06 -13.97
CA HIS A 290 81.34 -9.57 -14.84
C HIS A 290 82.69 -9.51 -14.09
N ALA A 291 83.47 -10.58 -14.14
CA ALA A 291 84.85 -10.61 -13.63
C ALA A 291 85.76 -11.42 -14.56
N LEU A 292 86.94 -10.87 -14.90
CA LEU A 292 87.88 -11.47 -15.86
C LEU A 292 88.88 -12.44 -15.19
N GLN A 293 89.19 -12.27 -13.91
CA GLN A 293 90.09 -13.16 -13.14
C GLN A 293 89.33 -14.19 -12.30
N THR A 294 89.89 -15.40 -12.17
CA THR A 294 89.26 -16.56 -11.50
C THR A 294 88.99 -16.34 -10.01
N ALA A 295 89.91 -15.70 -9.28
CA ALA A 295 89.72 -15.37 -7.86
C ALA A 295 88.58 -14.34 -7.65
N GLN A 296 88.48 -13.35 -8.54
CA GLN A 296 87.41 -12.35 -8.51
C GLN A 296 86.06 -12.98 -8.87
N GLN A 297 86.03 -13.95 -9.78
CA GLN A 297 84.81 -14.69 -10.12
C GLN A 297 84.24 -15.47 -8.92
N GLN A 298 85.10 -16.03 -8.06
CA GLN A 298 84.64 -16.75 -6.86
C GLN A 298 84.01 -15.80 -5.83
N MET A 299 84.65 -14.66 -5.55
CA MET A 299 84.08 -13.63 -4.67
C MET A 299 82.73 -13.12 -5.19
N LYS A 300 82.64 -12.88 -6.50
CA LYS A 300 81.40 -12.44 -7.13
C LYS A 300 80.28 -13.50 -7.13
N ARG A 301 80.62 -14.79 -7.20
CA ARG A 301 79.64 -15.88 -7.01
C ARG A 301 79.08 -15.91 -5.59
N GLN A 302 79.91 -15.65 -4.58
CA GLN A 302 79.47 -15.56 -3.18
C GLN A 302 78.55 -14.35 -2.97
N GLU A 303 78.93 -13.18 -3.50
CA GLU A 303 78.07 -11.98 -3.48
C GLU A 303 76.70 -12.25 -4.15
N LYS A 304 76.70 -12.91 -5.32
CA LYS A 304 75.47 -13.28 -6.02
C LYS A 304 74.58 -14.21 -5.18
N GLN A 305 75.17 -15.21 -4.52
CA GLN A 305 74.43 -16.10 -3.64
C GLN A 305 73.82 -15.34 -2.45
N GLN A 306 74.56 -14.42 -1.84
CA GLN A 306 74.07 -13.57 -0.74
C GLN A 306 72.91 -12.66 -1.18
N VAL A 307 72.97 -12.08 -2.38
CA VAL A 307 71.87 -11.25 -2.91
C VAL A 307 70.61 -12.10 -3.14
N ILE A 308 70.75 -13.30 -3.71
CA ILE A 308 69.63 -14.23 -3.92
C ILE A 308 69.01 -14.69 -2.60
N THR A 309 69.82 -14.98 -1.57
CA THR A 309 69.29 -15.38 -0.26
C THR A 309 68.55 -14.23 0.43
N LEU A 310 69.07 -13.00 0.37
CA LEU A 310 68.41 -11.81 0.90
C LEU A 310 67.07 -11.54 0.20
N GLN A 311 66.99 -11.69 -1.13
CA GLN A 311 65.74 -11.56 -1.86
C GLN A 311 64.71 -12.61 -1.44
N ARG A 312 65.14 -13.86 -1.27
CA ARG A 312 64.26 -14.93 -0.80
C ARG A 312 63.72 -14.64 0.60
N GLN A 313 64.56 -14.13 1.50
CA GLN A 313 64.13 -13.72 2.84
C GLN A 313 63.12 -12.57 2.78
N ARG A 314 63.38 -11.52 2.00
CA ARG A 314 62.45 -10.39 1.83
C ARG A 314 61.07 -10.83 1.31
N ARG A 315 61.03 -11.72 0.31
CA ARG A 315 59.76 -12.27 -0.19
C ARG A 315 59.01 -13.03 0.91
N LEU A 316 59.69 -13.90 1.65
CA LEU A 316 59.07 -14.63 2.76
C LEU A 316 58.57 -13.70 3.88
N HIS A 317 59.27 -12.60 4.17
CA HIS A 317 58.81 -11.60 5.12
C HIS A 317 57.58 -10.85 4.61
N GLN A 318 57.59 -10.42 3.35
CA GLN A 318 56.44 -9.75 2.73
C GLN A 318 55.22 -10.66 2.67
N ASP A 319 55.39 -11.95 2.34
CA ASP A 319 54.29 -12.92 2.32
C ASP A 319 53.70 -13.10 3.73
N LYS A 320 54.55 -13.19 4.76
CA LYS A 320 54.11 -13.26 6.17
C LYS A 320 53.38 -12.00 6.62
N GLU A 321 53.91 -10.82 6.30
CA GLU A 321 53.28 -9.53 6.61
C GLU A 321 51.91 -9.43 5.92
N SER A 322 51.83 -9.79 4.63
CA SER A 322 50.56 -9.77 3.88
C SER A 322 49.52 -10.73 4.45
N TYR A 323 49.96 -11.89 4.96
CA TYR A 323 49.07 -12.85 5.62
C TYR A 323 48.55 -12.30 6.96
N VAL A 324 49.43 -11.71 7.76
CA VAL A 324 49.06 -11.09 9.05
C VAL A 324 48.11 -9.91 8.83
N ASP A 325 48.41 -9.03 7.89
CA ASP A 325 47.54 -7.90 7.53
C ASP A 325 46.18 -8.38 7.02
N GLY A 326 46.16 -9.45 6.21
CA GLY A 326 44.92 -10.07 5.76
C GLY A 326 44.07 -10.62 6.91
N ALA A 327 44.69 -11.32 7.86
CA ALA A 327 44.00 -11.86 9.03
C ALA A 327 43.48 -10.75 9.96
N LEU A 328 44.28 -9.70 10.21
CA LEU A 328 43.87 -8.54 11.00
C LEU A 328 42.70 -7.81 10.33
N SER A 329 42.78 -7.55 9.03
CA SER A 329 41.70 -6.92 8.28
C SER A 329 40.41 -7.75 8.31
N GLN A 330 40.51 -9.08 8.36
CA GLN A 330 39.34 -9.94 8.49
C GLN A 330 38.69 -9.83 9.87
N ILE A 331 39.47 -9.88 10.95
CA ILE A 331 38.95 -9.79 12.33
C ILE A 331 38.35 -8.39 12.58
N GLU A 332 39.03 -7.35 12.10
CA GLU A 332 38.51 -5.97 12.15
C GLU A 332 37.21 -5.85 11.34
N GLY A 333 37.17 -6.44 10.14
CA GLY A 333 35.99 -6.46 9.30
C GLY A 333 34.79 -7.16 9.94
N GLU A 334 35.02 -8.32 10.55
CA GLU A 334 34.00 -9.12 11.24
C GLU A 334 33.44 -8.38 12.47
N SER A 335 34.31 -7.89 13.35
CA SER A 335 33.88 -7.14 14.53
C SER A 335 33.10 -5.86 14.18
N ILE A 336 33.52 -5.13 13.14
CA ILE A 336 32.79 -3.96 12.66
C ILE A 336 31.44 -4.36 12.05
N ALA A 337 31.39 -5.45 11.29
CA ALA A 337 30.15 -5.94 10.69
C ALA A 337 29.14 -6.34 11.77
N ASP A 338 29.56 -7.09 12.79
CA ASP A 338 28.72 -7.52 13.90
C ASP A 338 28.19 -6.33 14.72
N MET A 339 29.04 -5.34 15.02
CA MET A 339 28.62 -4.12 15.71
C MET A 339 27.59 -3.34 14.89
N LEU A 340 27.80 -3.20 13.57
CA LEU A 340 26.86 -2.50 12.70
C LEU A 340 25.54 -3.25 12.55
N ASP A 341 25.58 -4.58 12.46
CA ASP A 341 24.39 -5.43 12.39
C ASP A 341 23.57 -5.32 13.69
N PHE A 342 24.24 -5.39 14.85
CA PHE A 342 23.60 -5.18 16.16
C PHE A 342 22.94 -3.80 16.25
N LEU A 343 23.67 -2.73 15.94
CA LEU A 343 23.12 -1.37 15.97
C LEU A 343 21.96 -1.20 14.98
N SER A 344 22.01 -1.86 13.82
CA SER A 344 20.91 -1.82 12.85
C SER A 344 19.65 -2.52 13.36
N LYS A 345 19.80 -3.66 14.04
CA LYS A 345 18.70 -4.40 14.67
C LYS A 345 18.08 -3.61 15.81
N GLU A 346 18.88 -3.01 16.68
CA GLU A 346 18.38 -2.17 17.78
C GLU A 346 17.69 -0.91 17.26
N LEU A 347 18.17 -0.31 16.17
CA LEU A 347 17.48 0.81 15.54
C LEU A 347 16.08 0.39 15.03
N ILE A 348 15.99 -0.74 14.30
CA ILE A 348 14.71 -1.27 13.81
C ILE A 348 13.78 -1.58 14.98
N ARG A 349 14.29 -2.22 16.03
CA ARG A 349 13.53 -2.52 17.24
C ARG A 349 12.96 -1.25 17.87
N LEU A 350 13.75 -0.19 18.01
CA LEU A 350 13.29 1.11 18.55
C LEU A 350 12.23 1.78 17.67
N GLU A 351 12.36 1.68 16.34
CA GLU A 351 11.33 2.17 15.42
C GLU A 351 10.03 1.38 15.55
N GLU A 352 10.11 0.05 15.70
CA GLU A 352 8.96 -0.82 15.90
C GLU A 352 8.28 -0.57 17.26
N GLU A 353 9.05 -0.41 18.34
CA GLU A 353 8.53 -0.07 19.67
C GLU A 353 7.76 1.26 19.64
N ARG A 354 8.30 2.29 18.99
CA ARG A 354 7.60 3.58 18.81
C ARG A 354 6.32 3.42 18.00
N ARG A 355 6.34 2.60 16.95
CA ARG A 355 5.16 2.33 16.11
C ARG A 355 4.07 1.57 16.88
N ILE A 356 4.44 0.56 17.65
CA ILE A 356 3.52 -0.20 18.51
C ILE A 356 2.93 0.71 19.57
N HIS A 357 3.73 1.57 20.20
CA HIS A 357 3.25 2.55 21.18
C HIS A 357 2.25 3.54 20.56
N ALA A 358 2.51 4.04 19.34
CA ALA A 358 1.54 4.88 18.64
C ALA A 358 0.22 4.13 18.37
N PHE A 359 0.27 2.85 18.00
CA PHE A 359 -0.92 2.03 17.83
C PHE A 359 -1.66 1.77 19.14
N SER A 360 -0.96 1.53 20.25
CA SER A 360 -1.61 1.36 21.55
C SER A 360 -2.34 2.64 21.98
N MET A 361 -1.73 3.81 21.79
CA MET A 361 -2.36 5.11 22.09
C MET A 361 -3.62 5.36 21.24
N LEU A 362 -3.58 5.03 19.94
CA LEU A 362 -4.76 5.13 19.07
C LEU A 362 -5.86 4.14 19.46
N ALA A 363 -5.49 2.91 19.82
CA ALA A 363 -6.43 1.89 20.27
C ALA A 363 -7.10 2.29 21.59
N GLU A 364 -6.34 2.82 22.55
CA GLU A 364 -6.88 3.35 23.80
C GLU A 364 -7.84 4.52 23.56
N ARG A 365 -7.47 5.48 22.70
CA ARG A 365 -8.37 6.58 22.35
C ARG A 365 -9.68 6.06 21.77
N ARG A 366 -9.61 5.09 20.85
CA ARG A 366 -10.81 4.48 20.23
C ARG A 366 -11.63 3.64 21.20
N ARG A 367 -10.98 3.04 22.22
CA ARG A 367 -11.66 2.37 23.33
C ARG A 367 -12.42 3.39 24.18
N ARG A 368 -11.76 4.48 24.62
CA ARG A 368 -12.41 5.55 25.41
C ARG A 368 -13.60 6.19 24.70
N ILE A 369 -13.50 6.42 23.38
CA ILE A 369 -14.62 6.94 22.57
C ILE A 369 -15.80 5.95 22.59
N ARG A 370 -15.56 4.65 22.38
CA ARG A 370 -16.62 3.64 22.43
C ARG A 370 -17.23 3.50 23.82
N GLU A 371 -16.41 3.52 24.87
CA GLU A 371 -16.89 3.50 26.26
C GLU A 371 -17.75 4.74 26.56
N ALA A 372 -17.39 5.92 26.05
CA ALA A 372 -18.19 7.14 26.17
C ALA A 372 -19.52 7.04 25.39
N GLU A 373 -19.50 6.51 24.16
CA GLU A 373 -20.71 6.28 23.37
C GLU A 373 -21.64 5.24 24.03
N GLU A 374 -21.09 4.12 24.50
CA GLU A 374 -21.85 3.07 25.19
C GLU A 374 -22.41 3.56 26.52
N SER A 375 -21.63 4.31 27.31
CA SER A 375 -22.13 4.92 28.55
C SER A 375 -23.23 5.95 28.28
N GLY A 376 -23.13 6.74 27.21
CA GLY A 376 -24.20 7.61 26.75
C GLY A 376 -25.47 6.84 26.39
N ARG A 377 -25.34 5.73 25.64
CA ARG A 377 -26.48 4.84 25.31
C ARG A 377 -27.09 4.21 26.56
N ARG A 378 -26.28 3.72 27.50
CA ARG A 378 -26.75 3.15 28.77
C ARG A 378 -27.51 4.16 29.60
N GLN A 379 -27.06 5.41 29.67
CA GLN A 379 -27.79 6.47 30.37
C GLN A 379 -29.16 6.74 29.74
N VAL A 380 -29.25 6.74 28.41
CA VAL A 380 -30.52 6.92 27.69
C VAL A 380 -31.46 5.73 27.92
N GLU A 381 -30.94 4.50 27.84
CA GLU A 381 -31.72 3.28 28.13
C GLU A 381 -32.18 3.23 29.60
N GLU A 382 -31.34 3.60 30.56
CA GLU A 382 -31.73 3.68 31.97
C GLU A 382 -32.81 4.73 32.22
N ARG A 383 -32.73 5.90 31.57
CA ARG A 383 -33.81 6.89 31.65
C ARG A 383 -35.11 6.32 31.09
N ARG A 384 -35.05 5.67 29.93
CA ARG A 384 -36.22 5.06 29.31
C ARG A 384 -36.85 3.98 30.20
N ARG A 385 -36.03 3.14 30.84
CA ARG A 385 -36.53 2.15 31.81
C ARG A 385 -37.18 2.81 33.02
N ARG A 386 -36.63 3.91 33.55
CA ARG A 386 -37.25 4.66 34.65
C ARG A 386 -38.60 5.24 34.24
N GLU A 387 -38.68 5.82 33.03
CA GLU A 387 -39.94 6.32 32.48
C GLU A 387 -40.97 5.19 32.31
N GLU A 388 -40.56 4.05 31.76
CA GLU A 388 -41.41 2.85 31.62
C GLU A 388 -41.87 2.30 32.98
N ASP A 389 -40.98 2.25 33.98
CA ASP A 389 -41.32 1.82 35.35
C ASP A 389 -42.29 2.79 36.03
N GLU A 390 -42.16 4.09 35.80
CA GLU A 390 -43.09 5.10 36.30
C GLU A 390 -44.47 4.97 35.66
N ILE A 391 -44.52 4.80 34.33
CA ILE A 391 -45.76 4.52 33.59
C ILE A 391 -46.41 3.23 34.10
N PHE A 392 -45.62 2.18 34.31
CA PHE A 392 -46.12 0.90 34.82
C PHE A 392 -46.68 1.03 36.23
N LYS A 393 -46.02 1.76 37.13
CA LYS A 393 -46.54 2.07 38.46
C LYS A 393 -47.86 2.83 38.41
N GLN A 394 -47.98 3.82 37.52
CA GLN A 394 -49.23 4.55 37.32
C GLN A 394 -50.34 3.63 36.81
N LEU A 395 -50.04 2.78 35.82
CA LEU A 395 -50.99 1.82 35.26
C LEU A 395 -51.47 0.81 36.31
N ILE A 396 -50.56 0.29 37.15
CA ILE A 396 -50.93 -0.58 38.28
C ILE A 396 -51.82 0.16 39.25
N LYS A 397 -51.50 1.41 39.60
CA LYS A 397 -52.31 2.19 40.54
C LYS A 397 -53.74 2.40 40.00
N VAL A 398 -53.86 2.69 38.69
CA VAL A 398 -55.17 2.79 38.03
C VAL A 398 -55.88 1.44 38.09
N HIS A 399 -55.22 0.34 37.75
CA HIS A 399 -55.82 -1.00 37.82
C HIS A 399 -56.27 -1.38 39.24
N GLN A 400 -55.45 -1.09 40.26
CA GLN A 400 -55.83 -1.29 41.65
C GLN A 400 -57.07 -0.45 41.99
N SER A 401 -57.07 0.84 41.65
CA SER A 401 -58.25 1.68 41.89
C SER A 401 -59.49 1.17 41.16
N THR A 402 -59.38 0.66 39.94
CA THR A 402 -60.54 0.10 39.22
C THR A 402 -61.03 -1.20 39.84
N VAL A 403 -60.12 -2.04 40.34
CA VAL A 403 -60.48 -3.27 41.06
C VAL A 403 -61.15 -2.92 42.38
N ASP A 404 -60.61 -1.94 43.11
CA ASP A 404 -61.17 -1.46 44.38
C ASP A 404 -62.57 -0.89 44.18
N THR A 405 -62.79 -0.02 43.18
CA THR A 405 -64.13 0.51 42.87
C THR A 405 -65.10 -0.58 42.45
N TYR A 406 -64.66 -1.55 41.65
CA TYR A 406 -65.52 -2.68 41.25
C TYR A 406 -65.90 -3.57 42.44
N LEU A 407 -64.96 -3.84 43.35
CA LEU A 407 -65.23 -4.59 44.57
C LEU A 407 -66.13 -3.80 45.52
N GLU A 408 -65.91 -2.49 45.64
CA GLU A 408 -66.76 -1.59 46.42
C GLU A 408 -68.19 -1.60 45.90
N ASP A 409 -68.41 -1.49 44.58
CA ASP A 409 -69.74 -1.56 43.98
C ASP A 409 -70.45 -2.90 44.27
N ILE A 410 -69.73 -4.03 44.19
CA ILE A 410 -70.29 -5.34 44.52
C ILE A 410 -70.64 -5.43 46.01
N ILE A 411 -69.75 -4.96 46.88
CA ILE A 411 -69.95 -4.99 48.33
C ILE A 411 -71.14 -4.09 48.70
N MET A 412 -71.20 -2.88 48.16
CA MET A 412 -72.31 -1.95 48.40
C MET A 412 -73.64 -2.53 47.91
N SER A 413 -73.67 -3.09 46.70
CA SER A 413 -74.88 -3.76 46.20
C SER A 413 -75.29 -4.95 47.07
N ALA A 414 -74.34 -5.74 47.55
CA ALA A 414 -74.63 -6.84 48.46
C ALA A 414 -75.14 -6.35 49.83
N VAL A 415 -74.52 -5.32 50.39
CA VAL A 415 -74.93 -4.68 51.65
C VAL A 415 -76.34 -4.13 51.52
N ASP A 416 -76.64 -3.37 50.46
CA ASP A 416 -77.97 -2.80 50.20
C ASP A 416 -79.03 -3.90 50.10
N ASN A 417 -78.76 -4.98 49.35
CA ASN A 417 -79.68 -6.11 49.24
C ASN A 417 -79.92 -6.79 50.60
N THR A 418 -78.85 -7.02 51.39
CA THR A 418 -79.00 -7.63 52.72
C THR A 418 -79.72 -6.72 53.70
N ALA A 419 -79.48 -5.41 53.64
CA ALA A 419 -80.15 -4.42 54.47
C ALA A 419 -81.65 -4.33 54.11
N ASP A 420 -81.99 -4.36 52.82
CA ASP A 420 -83.38 -4.41 52.34
C ASP A 420 -84.08 -5.70 52.80
N GLU A 421 -83.40 -6.84 52.74
CA GLU A 421 -83.94 -8.12 53.22
C GLU A 421 -84.17 -8.10 54.73
N GLN A 422 -83.21 -7.61 55.52
CA GLN A 422 -83.34 -7.46 56.97
C GLN A 422 -84.46 -6.50 57.35
N ALA A 423 -84.52 -5.32 56.71
CA ALA A 423 -85.57 -4.34 56.95
C ALA A 423 -86.96 -4.93 56.62
N ARG A 424 -87.10 -5.70 55.54
CA ARG A 424 -88.36 -6.39 55.21
C ARG A 424 -88.72 -7.46 56.23
N GLN A 425 -87.75 -8.20 56.76
CA GLN A 425 -87.99 -9.19 57.81
C GLN A 425 -88.45 -8.52 59.10
N GLU A 426 -87.76 -7.48 59.56
CA GLU A 426 -88.16 -6.72 60.75
C GLU A 426 -89.54 -6.07 60.61
N ILE A 427 -89.84 -5.50 59.44
CA ILE A 427 -91.18 -4.93 59.15
C ILE A 427 -92.25 -6.02 59.22
N ARG A 428 -91.99 -7.22 58.68
CA ARG A 428 -92.94 -8.35 58.77
C ARG A 428 -93.13 -8.81 60.20
N GLU A 429 -92.05 -9.01 60.97
CA GLU A 429 -92.15 -9.37 62.38
C GLU A 429 -92.90 -8.32 63.20
N TYR A 430 -92.69 -7.04 62.90
CA TYR A 430 -93.42 -5.95 63.56
C TYR A 430 -94.90 -5.92 63.14
N ALA A 431 -95.19 -6.18 61.86
CA ALA A 431 -96.56 -6.30 61.37
C ALA A 431 -97.29 -7.48 61.99
N ASP A 432 -96.65 -8.64 62.13
CA ASP A 432 -97.21 -9.83 62.77
C ASP A 432 -97.51 -9.54 64.25
N LYS A 433 -96.58 -8.90 64.98
CA LYS A 433 -96.82 -8.46 66.38
C LYS A 433 -97.99 -7.49 66.50
N ILE A 434 -98.11 -6.53 65.59
CA ILE A 434 -99.26 -5.60 65.57
C ILE A 434 -100.54 -6.38 65.29
N ASN A 435 -100.50 -7.33 64.35
CA ASN A 435 -101.66 -8.12 63.98
C ASN A 435 -102.12 -9.03 65.13
N ASP A 436 -101.18 -9.63 65.87
CA ASP A 436 -101.48 -10.40 67.09
C ASP A 436 -102.10 -9.52 68.17
N VAL A 437 -101.58 -8.31 68.40
CA VAL A 437 -102.19 -7.33 69.31
C VAL A 437 -103.57 -6.92 68.82
N ALA A 438 -103.76 -6.76 67.51
CA ALA A 438 -105.06 -6.44 66.94
C ALA A 438 -106.06 -7.60 67.16
N TYR A 439 -105.67 -8.85 66.90
CA TYR A 439 -106.50 -10.03 67.15
C TYR A 439 -106.83 -10.20 68.64
N ASP A 440 -105.87 -10.02 69.54
CA ASP A 440 -106.11 -10.02 71.00
C ASP A 440 -107.11 -8.94 71.43
N LEU A 441 -107.05 -7.76 70.81
CA LEU A 441 -108.02 -6.69 71.02
C LEU A 441 -109.38 -7.04 70.41
N GLU A 442 -109.44 -7.72 69.26
CA GLU A 442 -110.69 -8.17 68.64
C GLU A 442 -111.40 -9.25 69.47
N GLU A 443 -110.66 -10.23 70.00
CA GLU A 443 -111.21 -11.34 70.79
C GLU A 443 -111.81 -10.88 72.13
N ARG A 444 -111.29 -9.79 72.71
CA ARG A 444 -111.77 -9.24 73.99
C ARG A 444 -112.92 -8.24 73.83
N ARG A 445 -113.47 -8.06 72.62
CA ARG A 445 -114.45 -6.99 72.30
C ARG A 445 -115.79 -7.14 73.02
N THR A 446 -116.26 -6.01 73.54
CA THR A 446 -117.65 -5.77 73.93
C THR A 446 -118.29 -4.72 72.99
N LEU A 447 -119.61 -4.74 72.81
CA LEU A 447 -120.34 -3.83 71.89
C LEU A 447 -120.07 -2.34 72.14
N LEU A 448 -119.90 -1.95 73.41
CA LEU A 448 -119.58 -0.56 73.79
C LEU A 448 -118.19 -0.13 73.32
N GLN A 449 -117.19 -1.01 73.42
CA GLN A 449 -115.81 -0.73 72.98
C GLN A 449 -115.71 -0.61 71.45
N SER A 450 -116.56 -1.32 70.68
CA SER A 450 -116.59 -1.14 69.23
C SER A 450 -117.13 0.23 68.81
N GLU A 451 -118.10 0.80 69.53
CA GLU A 451 -118.59 2.16 69.27
C GLU A 451 -117.55 3.23 69.65
N GLU A 452 -116.86 3.03 70.77
CA GLU A 452 -115.73 3.89 71.17
C GLU A 452 -114.60 3.85 70.14
N ILE A 453 -114.16 2.67 69.70
CA ILE A 453 -113.13 2.52 68.66
C ILE A 453 -113.57 3.15 67.35
N VAL A 454 -114.84 3.02 66.92
CA VAL A 454 -115.33 3.70 65.71
C VAL A 454 -115.27 5.22 65.88
N SER A 455 -115.64 5.74 67.05
CA SER A 455 -115.53 7.18 67.34
C SER A 455 -114.08 7.65 67.35
N GLU A 456 -113.16 6.88 67.92
CA GLU A 456 -111.72 7.15 67.93
C GLU A 456 -111.12 7.02 66.53
N LEU A 457 -111.54 6.04 65.71
CA LEU A 457 -111.08 5.87 64.34
C LEU A 457 -111.55 7.04 63.46
N VAL A 458 -112.78 7.51 63.67
CA VAL A 458 -113.30 8.71 63.00
C VAL A 458 -112.50 9.95 63.42
N HIS A 459 -112.22 10.11 64.72
CA HIS A 459 -111.58 11.31 65.24
C HIS A 459 -110.06 11.36 65.05
N SER A 460 -109.36 10.22 65.17
CA SER A 460 -107.90 10.11 65.11
C SER A 460 -107.36 9.73 63.73
N PHE A 461 -108.11 8.97 62.93
CA PHE A 461 -107.67 8.51 61.61
C PHE A 461 -108.40 9.23 60.47
N LEU A 462 -109.73 9.16 60.41
CA LEU A 462 -110.47 9.67 59.25
C LEU A 462 -110.44 11.20 59.16
N LEU A 463 -110.73 11.92 60.25
CA LEU A 463 -110.69 13.38 60.24
C LEU A 463 -109.28 13.92 59.92
N PRO A 464 -108.18 13.44 60.55
CA PRO A 464 -106.84 13.91 60.23
C PRO A 464 -106.37 13.52 58.83
N GLU A 465 -106.71 12.33 58.31
CA GLU A 465 -106.33 11.97 56.93
C GLU A 465 -107.08 12.81 55.90
N VAL A 466 -108.35 13.11 56.12
CA VAL A 466 -109.09 14.05 55.25
C VAL A 466 -108.44 15.44 55.29
N LEU A 467 -108.03 15.93 56.48
CA LEU A 467 -107.30 17.19 56.61
C LEU A 467 -105.91 17.15 55.95
N LYS A 468 -105.17 16.03 56.01
CA LYS A 468 -103.89 15.84 55.31
C LYS A 468 -104.07 15.79 53.79
N VAL A 469 -105.13 15.15 53.31
CA VAL A 469 -105.46 15.12 51.88
C VAL A 469 -105.80 16.52 51.40
N ASP A 470 -106.61 17.26 52.14
CA ASP A 470 -106.97 18.64 51.82
C ASP A 470 -105.73 19.58 51.88
N SER A 471 -104.85 19.42 52.87
CA SER A 471 -103.59 20.18 52.93
C SER A 471 -102.64 19.84 51.78
N ARG A 472 -102.48 18.56 51.43
CA ARG A 472 -101.72 18.14 50.24
C ARG A 472 -102.32 18.70 48.95
N GLN A 473 -103.64 18.76 48.85
CA GLN A 473 -104.32 19.37 47.70
C GLN A 473 -104.09 20.89 47.64
N LYS A 474 -104.17 21.60 48.77
CA LYS A 474 -103.84 23.03 48.88
C LYS A 474 -102.39 23.31 48.47
N VAL A 475 -101.44 22.53 48.98
CA VAL A 475 -100.02 22.63 48.59
C VAL A 475 -99.83 22.35 47.10
N LYS A 476 -100.49 21.32 46.54
CA LYS A 476 -100.45 21.06 45.09
C LYS A 476 -101.04 22.22 44.28
N LEU A 477 -102.10 22.87 44.76
CA LEU A 477 -102.68 24.05 44.11
C LEU A 477 -101.73 25.26 44.17
N GLU A 478 -101.05 25.50 45.29
CA GLU A 478 -100.02 26.53 45.41
C GLU A 478 -98.80 26.25 44.54
N GLN A 479 -98.27 25.02 44.56
CA GLN A 479 -97.20 24.57 43.68
C GLN A 479 -97.60 24.71 42.20
N ARG A 480 -98.86 24.44 41.84
CA ARG A 480 -99.36 24.68 40.48
C ARG A 480 -99.33 26.16 40.10
N LYS A 481 -99.63 27.09 41.01
CA LYS A 481 -99.48 28.53 40.75
C LYS A 481 -98.02 28.89 40.50
N HIS A 482 -97.09 28.37 41.31
CA HIS A 482 -95.65 28.60 41.13
C HIS A 482 -95.12 27.94 39.85
N LEU A 483 -95.56 26.74 39.50
CA LEU A 483 -95.22 26.05 38.26
C LEU A 483 -95.77 26.80 37.04
N LEU A 484 -96.99 27.33 37.08
CA LEU A 484 -97.54 28.16 36.00
C LEU A 484 -96.78 29.48 35.84
N ALA A 485 -96.35 30.10 36.94
CA ALA A 485 -95.49 31.29 36.90
C ALA A 485 -94.11 30.96 36.31
N ALA A 486 -93.47 29.88 36.76
CA ALA A 486 -92.20 29.40 36.20
C ALA A 486 -92.34 29.05 34.71
N HIS A 487 -93.43 28.39 34.32
CA HIS A 487 -93.73 28.06 32.92
C HIS A 487 -93.93 29.32 32.07
N ARG A 488 -94.65 30.35 32.57
CA ARG A 488 -94.81 31.64 31.87
C ARG A 488 -93.48 32.39 31.73
N ILE A 489 -92.63 32.40 32.75
CA ILE A 489 -91.31 33.02 32.70
C ILE A 489 -90.43 32.28 31.69
N LEU A 490 -90.36 30.95 31.76
CA LEU A 490 -89.60 30.14 30.82
C LEU A 490 -90.09 30.37 29.39
N HIS A 491 -91.39 30.31 29.12
CA HIS A 491 -91.94 30.61 27.79
C HIS A 491 -91.65 32.04 27.31
N ALA A 492 -91.81 33.06 28.17
CA ALA A 492 -91.48 34.45 27.82
C ALA A 492 -89.99 34.64 27.51
N THR A 493 -89.11 33.85 28.12
CA THR A 493 -87.67 33.87 27.82
C THR A 493 -87.29 33.04 26.60
N THR A 494 -87.98 31.92 26.32
CA THR A 494 -87.62 31.01 25.22
C THR A 494 -88.23 31.42 23.88
N GLU A 495 -89.44 32.00 23.85
CA GLU A 495 -90.08 32.48 22.61
C GLU A 495 -89.26 33.52 21.81
N PRO A 496 -88.63 34.55 22.41
CA PRO A 496 -87.77 35.46 21.64
C PRO A 496 -86.49 34.78 21.13
N ILE A 497 -85.89 33.84 21.90
CA ILE A 497 -84.67 33.12 21.51
C ILE A 497 -84.93 32.14 20.36
N ILE A 498 -86.09 31.46 20.36
CA ILE A 498 -86.51 30.56 19.28
C ILE A 498 -86.87 31.36 18.01
N ASN A 499 -87.42 32.57 18.15
CA ASN A 499 -87.70 33.45 17.02
C ASN A 499 -86.42 34.07 16.42
N GLU A 500 -85.42 34.46 17.22
CA GLU A 500 -84.12 34.94 16.73
C GLU A 500 -83.30 33.85 16.00
N THR A 501 -83.38 32.60 16.46
CA THR A 501 -82.70 31.46 15.81
C THR A 501 -83.37 31.01 14.51
N SER A 502 -84.68 31.23 14.36
CA SER A 502 -85.38 30.93 13.10
C SER A 502 -85.24 32.04 12.05
N THR A 503 -85.05 33.31 12.44
CA THR A 503 -84.77 34.40 11.50
C THR A 503 -83.35 34.36 10.93
N SER A 504 -82.35 33.94 11.72
CA SER A 504 -80.95 33.85 11.25
C SER A 504 -80.68 32.71 10.26
N HIS A 505 -81.54 31.70 10.19
CA HIS A 505 -81.44 30.61 9.21
C HIS A 505 -82.09 30.92 7.84
N ASN A 506 -82.88 31.99 7.70
CA ASN A 506 -83.55 32.34 6.44
C ASN A 506 -82.84 33.45 5.61
N GLU A 507 -81.72 34.02 6.09
CA GLU A 507 -80.94 35.02 5.35
C GLU A 507 -79.67 34.45 4.67
N GLN A 508 -79.45 33.13 4.69
CA GLN A 508 -78.32 32.46 4.02
C GLN A 508 -78.76 31.45 2.94
N SER A 509 -79.73 31.81 2.09
CA SER A 509 -80.04 31.07 0.85
C SER A 509 -80.37 32.00 -0.31
#